data_AF-A0A2P6W7X7-F1
#
_entry.id   AF-A0A2P6W7X7-F1
#
_cell.length_a   1.000
_cell.length_b   1.000
_cell.length_c   1.000
_cell.angle_alpha   90.00
_cell.angle_beta   90.00
_cell.angle_gamma   90.00
#
_symmetry.space_group_name_H-M   'P 1'
#
loop_
_entity.id
_entity.type
_entity.pdbx_description
1 polymer ?
#
loop_
_entity_poly.entity_id
_entity_poly.type
_entity_poly.pdbx_seq_one_letter_code
_entity_poly.pdbx_strand_id
1 'polypeptide(L)'
;MANIILNIILIPKIGIIGAAVATAGSTVITNSLLVAEAWRREKVLTLSDKMPSVIIASMIPLVCIITLDRILFADTPYWFLIPAVILYYSVYALLFVRLVGLDESELKVIRRLGEKTGQDEKTEKFTELLKKIS
;
A
#
# COMPACT_ATOMS: atom_id res chain seq x y z
N MET A 1 11.49 22.37 -9.00
CA MET A 1 12.88 22.73 -8.64
C MET A 1 13.56 21.70 -7.73
N ALA A 2 12.87 21.12 -6.74
CA ALA A 2 13.44 20.10 -5.85
C ALA A 2 14.08 18.90 -6.59
N ASN A 3 13.45 18.40 -7.68
CA ASN A 3 13.98 17.28 -8.47
C ASN A 3 15.33 17.61 -9.14
N ILE A 4 15.52 18.84 -9.62
CA ILE A 4 16.76 19.26 -10.30
C ILE A 4 17.92 19.33 -9.30
N ILE A 5 17.67 19.91 -8.12
CA ILE A 5 18.67 20.03 -7.05
C ILE A 5 19.08 18.64 -6.52
N LEU A 6 18.11 17.75 -6.27
CA LEU A 6 18.42 16.39 -5.83
C LEU A 6 19.17 15.59 -6.91
N ASN A 7 18.80 15.71 -8.18
CA ASN A 7 19.50 15.02 -9.27
C ASN A 7 20.97 15.44 -9.37
N ILE A 8 21.27 16.75 -9.26
CA ILE A 8 22.65 17.26 -9.30
C ILE A 8 23.51 16.73 -8.14
N ILE A 9 22.91 16.47 -6.97
CA ILE A 9 23.63 15.99 -5.79
C ILE A 9 23.75 14.45 -5.78
N LEU A 10 22.70 13.74 -6.16
CA LEU A 10 22.63 12.28 -6.05
C LEU A 10 23.23 11.55 -7.25
N ILE A 11 23.03 12.02 -8.49
CA ILE A 11 23.56 11.32 -9.68
C ILE A 11 25.09 11.13 -9.62
N PRO A 12 25.90 12.12 -9.20
CA PRO A 12 27.35 11.92 -9.11
C PRO A 12 27.78 10.89 -8.06
N LYS A 13 26.97 10.69 -7.01
CA LYS A 13 27.31 9.80 -5.88
C LYS A 13 26.78 8.37 -6.05
N ILE A 14 25.60 8.22 -6.65
CA ILE A 14 24.86 6.94 -6.71
C ILE A 14 24.35 6.60 -8.12
N GLY A 15 24.77 7.35 -9.14
CA GLY A 15 24.47 7.07 -10.55
C GLY A 15 22.98 7.06 -10.87
N ILE A 16 22.55 6.06 -11.65
CA ILE A 16 21.15 5.89 -12.09
C ILE A 16 20.19 5.71 -10.89
N ILE A 17 20.64 5.03 -9.83
CA ILE A 17 19.86 4.89 -8.59
C ILE A 17 19.61 6.27 -7.96
N GLY A 18 20.61 7.15 -8.01
CA GLY A 18 20.49 8.53 -7.55
C GLY A 18 19.38 9.32 -8.25
N ALA A 19 19.20 9.11 -9.56
CA ALA A 19 18.12 9.75 -10.31
C ALA A 19 16.73 9.25 -9.91
N ALA A 20 16.59 7.95 -9.66
CA ALA A 20 15.34 7.36 -9.17
C ALA A 20 14.98 7.88 -7.77
N VAL A 21 15.97 7.95 -6.86
CA VAL A 21 15.79 8.50 -5.50
C VAL A 21 15.44 9.98 -5.55
N ALA A 22 16.09 10.76 -6.42
CA ALA A 22 15.79 12.18 -6.62
C ALA A 22 14.33 12.40 -7.05
N THR A 23 13.86 11.58 -7.99
CA THR A 23 12.48 11.63 -8.48
C THR A 23 11.51 11.30 -7.35
N ALA A 24 11.67 10.14 -6.68
CA ALA A 24 10.82 9.72 -5.57
C ALA A 24 10.78 10.76 -4.44
N GLY A 25 11.95 11.26 -4.03
CA GLY A 25 12.07 12.30 -3.01
C GLY A 25 11.37 13.59 -3.41
N SER A 26 11.54 14.04 -4.66
CA SER A 26 10.87 15.25 -5.15
C SER A 26 9.35 15.11 -5.18
N THR A 27 8.83 13.92 -5.51
CA THR A 27 7.39 13.62 -5.47
C THR A 27 6.87 13.66 -4.04
N VAL A 28 7.59 13.05 -3.09
CA VAL A 28 7.22 13.08 -1.67
C VAL A 28 7.18 14.53 -1.14
N ILE A 29 8.20 15.33 -1.46
CA ILE A 29 8.26 16.75 -1.04
C ILE A 29 7.09 17.53 -1.64
N THR A 30 6.82 17.36 -2.93
CA THR A 30 5.75 18.09 -3.63
C THR A 30 4.38 17.71 -3.06
N ASN A 31 4.12 16.42 -2.88
CA ASN A 31 2.86 15.94 -2.30
C ASN A 31 2.70 16.42 -0.85
N SER A 32 3.76 16.41 -0.05
CA SER A 32 3.73 16.92 1.32
C SER A 32 3.40 18.42 1.36
N LEU A 33 3.99 19.21 0.46
CA LEU A 33 3.70 20.64 0.35
C LEU A 33 2.24 20.88 -0.10
N LEU A 34 1.73 20.10 -1.05
CA LEU A 34 0.34 20.18 -1.48
C LEU A 34 -0.63 19.86 -0.35
N VAL A 35 -0.36 18.80 0.44
CA VAL A 35 -1.16 18.46 1.62
C VAL A 35 -1.10 19.57 2.66
N ALA A 36 0.08 20.14 2.92
CA ALA A 36 0.25 21.25 3.86
C ALA A 36 -0.49 22.52 3.40
N GLU A 37 -0.46 22.84 2.10
CA GLU A 37 -1.19 23.96 1.54
C GLU A 37 -2.70 23.74 1.57
N ALA A 38 -3.16 22.53 1.22
CA ALA A 38 -4.57 22.14 1.31
C ALA A 38 -5.09 22.25 2.75
N TRP A 39 -4.32 21.77 3.72
CA TRP A 39 -4.65 21.95 5.13
C TRP A 39 -4.74 23.42 5.50
N ARG A 40 -3.77 24.24 5.09
CA ARG A 40 -3.77 25.68 5.41
C ARG A 40 -4.97 26.42 4.79
N ARG A 41 -5.37 26.08 3.57
CA ARG A 41 -6.43 26.79 2.83
C ARG A 41 -7.83 26.32 3.20
N GLU A 42 -8.05 25.01 3.25
CA GLU A 42 -9.41 24.44 3.38
C GLU A 42 -9.68 23.90 4.79
N LYS A 43 -8.65 23.70 5.61
CA LYS A 43 -8.72 23.01 6.92
C LYS A 43 -9.36 21.61 6.86
N VAL A 44 -9.58 21.06 5.67
CA VAL A 44 -10.04 19.69 5.47
C VAL A 44 -8.82 18.80 5.30
N LEU A 45 -8.51 18.04 6.33
CA LEU A 45 -7.51 16.99 6.26
C LEU A 45 -8.21 15.66 6.00
N THR A 46 -8.20 15.18 4.75
CA THR A 46 -8.80 13.88 4.37
C THR A 46 -7.87 12.71 4.70
N LEU A 47 -7.19 12.75 5.85
CA LEU A 47 -6.43 11.60 6.33
C LEU A 47 -7.41 10.67 7.04
N SER A 48 -7.58 9.47 6.50
CA SER A 48 -8.38 8.44 7.18
C SER A 48 -7.66 8.00 8.46
N ASP A 49 -8.39 7.89 9.56
CA ASP A 49 -7.88 7.33 10.83
C ASP A 49 -7.32 5.91 10.67
N LYS A 50 -7.65 5.24 9.56
CA LYS A 50 -7.16 3.90 9.21
C LYS A 50 -5.78 3.89 8.55
N MET A 51 -5.21 5.05 8.18
CA MET A 51 -3.88 5.12 7.53
C MET A 51 -2.78 4.37 8.30
N PRO A 52 -2.63 4.53 9.63
CA PRO A 52 -1.63 3.81 10.40
C PRO A 52 -1.80 2.29 10.31
N SER A 53 -3.05 1.80 10.34
CA SER A 53 -3.36 0.38 10.22
C SER A 53 -2.97 -0.16 8.83
N VAL A 54 -3.15 0.62 7.77
CA VAL A 54 -2.71 0.25 6.41
C VAL A 54 -1.18 0.12 6.32
N ILE A 55 -0.46 1.08 6.93
CA ILE A 55 1.01 1.04 6.97
C ILE A 55 1.49 -0.20 7.73
N ILE A 56 0.92 -0.48 8.91
CA ILE A 56 1.26 -1.67 9.71
C ILE A 56 0.94 -2.96 8.93
N ALA A 57 -0.23 -3.04 8.29
CA ALA A 57 -0.64 -4.20 7.50
C ALA A 57 0.30 -4.45 6.30
N SER A 58 0.95 -3.43 5.74
CA SER A 58 1.93 -3.59 4.66
C SER A 58 3.35 -3.92 5.14
N MET A 59 3.73 -3.47 6.34
CA MET A 59 5.06 -3.75 6.91
C MET A 59 5.19 -5.19 7.43
N ILE A 60 4.13 -5.75 8.04
CA ILE A 60 4.18 -7.10 8.63
C ILE A 60 4.55 -8.18 7.59
N PRO A 61 3.89 -8.28 6.42
CA PRO A 61 4.24 -9.26 5.40
C PRO A 61 5.68 -9.10 4.89
N LEU A 62 6.16 -7.85 4.80
CA LEU A 62 7.53 -7.54 4.37
C LEU A 62 8.55 -8.13 5.36
N VAL A 63 8.35 -7.86 6.66
CA VAL A 63 9.22 -8.39 7.73
C VAL A 63 9.16 -9.91 7.78
N CYS A 64 7.98 -10.51 7.61
CA CYS A 64 7.80 -11.96 7.53
C CYS A 64 8.63 -12.57 6.40
N ILE A 65 8.58 -12.00 5.19
CA ILE A 65 9.35 -12.52 4.04
C ILE A 65 10.84 -12.39 4.27
N ILE A 66 11.32 -11.23 4.74
CA ILE A 66 12.75 -11.01 5.00
C ILE A 66 13.26 -12.00 6.06
N THR A 67 12.47 -12.24 7.10
CA THR A 67 12.83 -13.19 8.16
C THR A 67 12.83 -14.62 7.64
N LEU A 68 11.83 -14.99 6.83
CA LEU A 68 11.71 -16.32 6.25
C LEU A 68 12.84 -16.62 5.26
N ASP A 69 13.20 -15.65 4.42
CA ASP A 69 14.32 -15.73 3.48
C ASP A 69 15.63 -16.01 4.22
N ARG A 70 15.93 -15.23 5.27
CA ARG A 70 17.13 -15.41 6.10
C ARG A 70 17.22 -16.74 6.84
N ILE A 71 16.08 -17.35 7.18
CA ILE A 71 16.04 -18.63 7.89
C ILE A 71 16.19 -19.80 6.91
N LEU A 72 15.56 -19.72 5.74
CA LEU A 72 15.51 -20.82 4.78
C LEU A 72 16.71 -20.85 3.83
N PHE A 73 17.28 -19.69 3.48
CA PHE A 73 18.29 -19.59 2.44
C PHE A 73 19.47 -18.73 2.90
N ALA A 74 20.70 -19.23 2.68
CA ALA A 74 21.92 -18.44 2.85
C ALA A 74 22.17 -17.53 1.63
N ASP A 75 21.82 -18.02 0.44
CA ASP A 75 21.80 -17.27 -0.82
C ASP A 75 20.40 -17.35 -1.43
N THR A 76 19.72 -16.21 -1.59
CA THR A 76 18.34 -16.16 -2.07
C THR A 76 18.25 -16.62 -3.53
N PRO A 77 17.61 -17.77 -3.83
CA PRO A 77 17.47 -18.23 -5.20
C PRO A 77 16.40 -17.41 -5.94
N TYR A 78 16.63 -17.07 -7.21
CA TYR A 78 15.68 -16.27 -8.01
C TYR A 78 14.27 -16.87 -8.09
N TRP A 79 14.14 -18.20 -8.00
CA TRP A 79 12.85 -18.89 -7.99
C TRP A 79 12.01 -18.61 -6.73
N PHE A 80 12.63 -18.21 -5.62
CA PHE A 80 11.93 -17.87 -4.38
C PHE A 80 11.12 -16.57 -4.50
N LEU A 81 11.39 -15.75 -5.52
CA LEU A 81 10.65 -14.50 -5.77
C LEU A 81 9.15 -14.75 -5.98
N ILE A 82 8.79 -15.80 -6.73
CA ILE A 82 7.38 -16.09 -7.05
C ILE A 82 6.60 -16.50 -5.78
N PRO A 83 7.06 -17.49 -4.99
CA PRO A 83 6.45 -17.81 -3.70
C PRO A 83 6.40 -16.63 -2.74
N ALA A 84 7.46 -15.81 -2.67
CA ALA A 84 7.52 -14.65 -1.81
C ALA A 84 6.44 -13.61 -2.16
N VAL A 85 6.24 -13.34 -3.45
CA VAL A 85 5.18 -12.41 -3.90
C VAL A 85 3.79 -12.96 -3.56
N ILE A 86 3.54 -14.24 -3.81
CA ILE A 86 2.25 -14.88 -3.47
C ILE A 86 2.00 -14.80 -1.96
N LEU A 87 3.01 -15.12 -1.15
CA LEU A 87 2.94 -15.04 0.30
C LEU A 87 2.68 -13.59 0.76
N TYR A 88 3.39 -12.61 0.19
CA TYR A 88 3.23 -11.19 0.51
C TYR A 88 1.77 -10.76 0.33
N TYR A 89 1.22 -10.98 -0.87
CA TYR A 89 -0.14 -10.57 -1.19
C TYR A 89 -1.18 -11.32 -0.36
N SER A 90 -0.95 -12.60 -0.09
CA SER A 90 -1.86 -13.40 0.74
C SER A 90 -1.92 -12.88 2.18
N VAL A 91 -0.77 -12.65 2.81
CA VAL A 91 -0.69 -12.14 4.18
C VAL A 91 -1.17 -10.69 4.24
N TYR A 92 -0.78 -9.86 3.27
CA TYR A 92 -1.24 -8.48 3.17
C TYR A 92 -2.76 -8.40 3.05
N ALA A 93 -3.38 -9.15 2.13
CA ALA A 93 -4.83 -9.14 1.96
C ALA A 93 -5.55 -9.58 3.24
N LEU A 94 -5.04 -10.61 3.92
CA LEU A 94 -5.61 -11.10 5.17
C LEU A 94 -5.51 -10.06 6.29
N LEU A 95 -4.35 -9.42 6.45
CA LEU A 95 -4.15 -8.35 7.44
C LEU A 95 -4.93 -7.09 7.10
N PHE A 96 -5.03 -6.74 5.82
CA PHE A 96 -5.80 -5.59 5.36
C PHE A 96 -7.27 -5.74 5.73
N VAL A 97 -7.88 -6.90 5.42
CA VAL A 97 -9.28 -7.17 5.78
C VAL A 97 -9.46 -7.14 7.31
N ARG A 98 -8.52 -7.71 8.08
CA ARG A 98 -8.57 -7.77 9.55
C ARG A 98 -8.36 -6.43 10.27
N LEU A 99 -7.41 -5.62 9.83
CA LEU A 99 -6.94 -4.43 10.57
C LEU A 99 -7.54 -3.14 10.04
N VAL A 100 -7.80 -3.08 8.73
CA VAL A 100 -8.31 -1.88 8.07
C VAL A 100 -9.82 -2.03 7.89
N GLY A 101 -10.27 -3.19 7.39
CA GLY A 101 -11.67 -3.45 7.11
C GLY A 101 -12.22 -2.54 6.00
N LEU A 102 -13.16 -3.04 5.22
CA LEU A 102 -13.86 -2.20 4.24
C LEU A 102 -14.85 -1.29 4.97
N ASP A 103 -14.82 0.00 4.66
CA ASP A 103 -15.80 0.93 5.17
C ASP A 103 -17.20 0.63 4.61
N GLU A 104 -18.26 1.08 5.30
CA GLU A 104 -19.63 0.86 4.83
C GLU A 104 -19.87 1.46 3.44
N SER A 105 -19.19 2.56 3.14
CA SER A 105 -19.20 3.21 1.83
C SER A 105 -18.66 2.27 0.74
N GLU A 106 -17.56 1.57 1.00
CA GLU A 106 -16.92 0.62 0.09
C GLU A 106 -17.78 -0.64 -0.09
N LEU A 107 -18.36 -1.17 1.00
CA LEU A 107 -19.28 -2.30 0.94
C LEU A 107 -20.53 -1.98 0.11
N LYS A 108 -21.06 -0.75 0.20
CA LYS A 108 -22.19 -0.30 -0.63
C LYS A 108 -21.84 -0.25 -2.11
N VAL A 109 -20.61 0.13 -2.47
CA VAL A 109 -20.15 0.12 -3.87
C VAL A 109 -20.08 -1.31 -4.40
N ILE A 110 -19.56 -2.25 -3.61
CA ILE A 110 -19.48 -3.68 -3.98
C ILE A 110 -20.89 -4.27 -4.21
N ARG A 111 -21.85 -3.98 -3.32
CA ARG A 111 -23.23 -4.44 -3.49
C ARG A 111 -23.89 -3.88 -4.75
N ARG A 112 -23.72 -2.57 -5.02
CA ARG A 112 -24.23 -1.93 -6.25
C ARG A 112 -23.58 -2.48 -7.52
N LEU A 113 -22.32 -2.90 -7.46
CA LEU A 113 -21.66 -3.58 -8.57
C LEU A 113 -22.27 -4.96 -8.81
N GLY A 114 -22.56 -5.70 -7.74
CA GLY A 114 -23.29 -6.98 -7.79
C GLY A 114 -24.64 -6.83 -8.48
N GLU A 115 -25.46 -5.90 -7.99
CA GLU A 115 -26.78 -5.55 -8.54
C GLU A 115 -26.73 -5.21 -10.04
N LYS A 116 -25.69 -4.51 -10.48
CA LYS A 116 -25.51 -4.16 -11.90
C LYS A 116 -25.01 -5.31 -12.77
N THR A 117 -24.29 -6.27 -12.19
CA THR A 117 -23.74 -7.43 -12.92
C THR A 117 -24.61 -8.69 -12.77
N GLY A 118 -25.71 -8.61 -12.03
CA GLY A 118 -26.61 -9.74 -11.74
C GLY A 118 -25.96 -10.82 -10.87
N GLN A 119 -24.97 -10.45 -10.04
CA GLN A 119 -24.25 -11.35 -9.14
C GLN A 119 -24.52 -11.05 -7.65
N ASP A 120 -25.71 -10.54 -7.38
CA ASP A 120 -26.17 -9.97 -6.11
C ASP A 120 -25.88 -10.94 -4.95
N GLU A 121 -26.24 -12.21 -5.11
CA GLU A 121 -26.08 -13.26 -4.10
C GLU A 121 -24.60 -13.56 -3.76
N LYS A 122 -23.70 -13.51 -4.77
CA LYS A 122 -22.26 -13.72 -4.56
C LYS A 122 -21.63 -12.53 -3.85
N THR A 123 -22.01 -11.31 -4.26
CA THR A 123 -21.50 -10.08 -3.63
C THR A 123 -22.01 -9.93 -2.20
N GLU A 124 -23.23 -10.35 -1.91
CA GLU A 124 -23.80 -10.31 -0.57
C GLU A 124 -23.04 -11.26 0.38
N LYS A 125 -22.89 -12.53 0.00
CA LYS A 125 -22.07 -13.52 0.73
C LYS A 125 -20.63 -13.06 0.92
N PHE A 126 -20.03 -12.43 -0.09
CA PHE A 126 -18.67 -11.89 0.01
C PHE A 126 -18.60 -10.72 1.01
N THR A 127 -19.56 -9.78 0.98
CA THR A 127 -19.60 -8.69 1.97
C THR A 127 -19.85 -9.17 3.39
N GLU A 128 -20.63 -10.23 3.59
CA GLU A 128 -20.83 -10.84 4.91
C GLU A 128 -19.56 -11.53 5.43
N LEU A 129 -18.85 -12.26 4.58
CA LEU A 129 -17.55 -12.86 4.93
C LEU A 129 -16.53 -11.78 5.32
N LEU A 130 -16.47 -10.69 4.57
CA LEU A 130 -15.59 -9.57 4.87
C LEU A 130 -15.95 -8.90 6.21
N LYS A 131 -17.24 -8.70 6.51
CA LYS A 131 -17.69 -8.18 7.81
C LYS A 131 -17.41 -9.12 8.98
N LYS A 132 -17.32 -10.43 8.75
CA LYS A 132 -17.01 -11.42 9.78
C LYS A 132 -15.51 -11.50 10.08
N ILE A 133 -14.67 -11.13 9.13
CA ILE A 133 -13.19 -11.24 9.21
C ILE A 133 -12.56 -9.90 9.63
N SER A 134 -13.19 -8.77 9.26
CA SER A 134 -12.91 -7.42 9.77
C SER A 134 -13.41 -7.23 11.19
#